data_AF-A0A4Y2EBB4-F1
#
_entry.id   AF-A0A4Y2EBB4-F1
#
_cell.length_a   1.000
_cell.length_b   1.000
_cell.length_c   1.000
_cell.angle_alpha   90.00
_cell.angle_beta   90.00
_cell.angle_gamma   90.00
#
_symmetry.space_group_name_H-M   'P 1'
#
loop_
_entity.id
_entity.type
_entity.pdbx_description
1 polymer ?
#
loop_
_entity_poly.entity_id
_entity_poly.type
_entity_poly.pdbx_seq_one_letter_code
_entity_poly.pdbx_strand_id
1 'polypeptide(L)'
;MIEGNWESSAKRRLTKICPISPADVFEETKAPDFHPEPEQRDDWMSRDTTLSCRCHPGCPSDSSPQSPKTYPEKLAHQKHLLIPSVTRECFSSSPESLNIQVSGLKEKCRIWYQLLQIKEGLFIARYRLYETCIGIQIDIVYENQWVADAPYVIEGLVFHEQCYCPKPINEWLSNLNCPSSYSQIDEDLKLFPEIDMRSSIEDALQRFNHPGSYSICHYSVISNQIYRKCFGQYVGFSMFMDEILLSLTRKMYLPDLELIANLGDWPLEQRSAAEKPIPIFSWCGSKSTKDIVMPTYDITEATLEMMGRVMVDILSVMGNSGPSWEEKSTVAFWRGRDSRKEEAEYGPKSEYISFFDFFKYRYQINIDGTVAAYRLPYLLAGGSLVLKQDSDFYEHFYNDLQPMVHYVPFNRNLSNLVEKLQWAIDHDNEAKTIAENAQNFALSNLMPKDILCYYAVLFKEYSKRLKSKNVIHDNMEHIKQPVQKSCLCPDEDKLQAKFSREEL
;
A
#
# COMPACT_ATOMS: atom_id res chain seq x y z
N MET A 1 -37.55 -14.80 8.14
CA MET A 1 -36.33 -15.54 8.52
C MET A 1 -35.64 -15.92 7.23
N ILE A 2 -34.52 -15.24 6.95
CA ILE A 2 -33.82 -15.23 5.66
C ILE A 2 -32.56 -16.06 5.86
N GLU A 3 -32.50 -17.24 5.24
CA GLU A 3 -31.25 -17.95 4.94
C GLU A 3 -31.13 -18.00 3.42
N GLY A 4 -30.33 -17.08 2.87
CA GLY A 4 -30.09 -16.94 1.43
C GLY A 4 -28.76 -17.60 1.06
N ASN A 5 -28.84 -18.82 0.54
CA ASN A 5 -27.75 -19.63 0.05
C ASN A 5 -27.18 -19.03 -1.27
N TRP A 6 -26.26 -18.07 -1.16
CA TRP A 6 -25.73 -17.30 -2.31
C TRP A 6 -24.43 -17.87 -2.91
N GLU A 7 -23.60 -18.54 -2.12
CA GLU A 7 -22.24 -18.95 -2.53
C GLU A 7 -22.21 -20.14 -3.52
N SER A 8 -23.27 -20.94 -3.60
CA SER A 8 -23.31 -22.13 -4.47
C SER A 8 -23.53 -21.81 -5.96
N SER A 9 -24.05 -20.62 -6.30
CA SER A 9 -24.33 -20.24 -7.70
C SER A 9 -23.12 -19.69 -8.44
N ALA A 10 -22.16 -19.08 -7.74
CA ALA A 10 -20.92 -18.56 -8.31
C ALA A 10 -20.05 -19.69 -8.90
N LYS A 11 -19.92 -20.80 -8.17
CA LYS A 11 -19.12 -21.96 -8.62
C LYS A 11 -19.77 -22.73 -9.76
N ARG A 12 -21.10 -22.92 -9.81
CA ARG A 12 -21.76 -23.60 -10.95
C ARG A 12 -21.60 -22.85 -12.29
N ARG A 13 -21.33 -21.55 -12.26
CA ARG A 13 -21.05 -20.75 -13.46
C ARG A 13 -19.55 -20.68 -13.78
N LEU A 14 -18.67 -20.68 -12.78
CA LEU A 14 -17.22 -20.70 -12.97
C LEU A 14 -16.67 -22.08 -13.38
N THR A 15 -17.28 -23.19 -12.97
CA THR A 15 -16.87 -24.55 -13.40
C THR A 15 -17.24 -24.89 -14.85
N LYS A 16 -17.93 -23.99 -15.57
CA LYS A 16 -18.19 -24.14 -17.01
C LYS A 16 -17.16 -23.43 -17.90
N ILE A 17 -16.20 -22.72 -17.31
CA ILE A 17 -15.12 -22.04 -18.02
C ILE A 17 -13.88 -22.97 -17.95
N CYS A 18 -13.67 -23.75 -19.03
CA CYS A 18 -12.57 -24.68 -19.31
C CYS A 18 -12.55 -26.05 -18.59
N PRO A 19 -12.75 -27.16 -19.33
CA PRO A 19 -12.00 -28.39 -19.14
C PRO A 19 -10.83 -28.41 -20.14
N ILE A 20 -9.59 -28.19 -19.68
CA ILE A 20 -8.42 -28.54 -20.49
C ILE A 20 -7.98 -29.94 -20.06
N SER A 21 -8.12 -30.88 -21.00
CA SER A 21 -7.63 -32.26 -20.89
C SER A 21 -6.10 -32.28 -20.90
N PRO A 22 -5.44 -33.12 -20.07
CA PRO A 22 -4.00 -33.30 -20.09
C PRO A 22 -3.61 -34.28 -21.20
N ALA A 23 -3.61 -33.83 -22.44
CA ALA A 23 -2.97 -34.51 -23.57
C ALA A 23 -2.88 -33.50 -24.72
N ASP A 24 -1.78 -32.74 -24.77
CA ASP A 24 -1.17 -32.20 -25.99
C ASP A 24 0.17 -31.59 -25.57
N VAL A 25 1.17 -32.48 -25.43
CA VAL A 25 2.59 -32.15 -25.29
C VAL A 25 3.26 -32.69 -26.56
N PHE A 26 4.10 -31.83 -27.16
CA PHE A 26 5.02 -32.05 -28.29
C PHE A 26 4.47 -31.87 -29.71
N GLU A 27 4.95 -30.82 -30.39
CA GLU A 27 5.75 -31.01 -31.61
C GLU A 27 6.70 -29.80 -31.84
N GLU A 28 7.99 -30.11 -31.98
CA GLU A 28 9.05 -29.20 -32.43
C GLU A 28 8.83 -28.81 -33.90
N THR A 29 9.09 -27.56 -34.30
CA THR A 29 9.59 -27.27 -35.66
C THR A 29 10.50 -26.04 -35.69
N LYS A 30 11.47 -26.14 -36.61
CA LYS A 30 12.73 -25.38 -36.74
C LYS A 30 12.58 -24.02 -37.44
N ALA A 31 13.61 -23.18 -37.25
CA ALA A 31 13.91 -21.93 -37.93
C ALA A 31 14.09 -22.06 -39.47
N PRO A 32 14.14 -20.92 -40.19
CA PRO A 32 15.30 -20.69 -41.07
C PRO A 32 15.92 -19.27 -41.01
N ASP A 33 17.23 -19.24 -41.25
CA ASP A 33 18.16 -18.11 -41.46
C ASP A 33 17.85 -17.27 -42.71
N PHE A 34 18.25 -15.97 -42.72
CA PHE A 34 18.82 -15.26 -43.89
C PHE A 34 19.52 -13.93 -43.48
N HIS A 35 20.70 -13.67 -44.07
CA HIS A 35 21.56 -12.45 -44.06
C HIS A 35 22.05 -12.21 -45.52
N PRO A 36 22.79 -11.11 -45.90
CA PRO A 36 22.57 -9.66 -45.75
C PRO A 36 22.93 -8.79 -47.02
N GLU A 37 22.78 -7.43 -46.90
CA GLU A 37 23.55 -6.30 -47.55
C GLU A 37 23.32 -5.82 -49.03
N PRO A 38 23.79 -4.60 -49.50
CA PRO A 38 24.26 -3.34 -48.84
C PRO A 38 23.93 -1.96 -49.55
N GLU A 39 24.51 -0.84 -49.02
CA GLU A 39 24.84 0.50 -49.60
C GLU A 39 23.78 1.64 -49.61
N GLN A 40 24.04 2.97 -49.41
CA GLN A 40 25.24 3.82 -49.39
C GLN A 40 24.96 5.21 -48.69
N ARG A 41 26.03 6.02 -48.50
CA ARG A 41 26.20 7.28 -47.72
C ARG A 41 25.59 8.55 -48.34
N ASP A 42 25.36 9.60 -47.51
CA ASP A 42 26.03 10.91 -47.66
C ASP A 42 25.90 11.84 -46.43
N ASP A 43 26.94 12.65 -46.26
CA ASP A 43 27.29 13.53 -45.14
C ASP A 43 26.63 14.93 -45.23
N TRP A 44 26.67 15.71 -44.14
CA TRP A 44 26.96 17.17 -44.05
C TRP A 44 26.30 17.82 -42.81
N MET A 45 27.18 18.32 -41.94
CA MET A 45 26.93 19.10 -40.73
C MET A 45 26.31 20.48 -41.02
N SER A 46 25.39 20.93 -40.16
CA SER A 46 25.53 22.24 -39.50
C SER A 46 24.77 22.27 -38.18
N ARG A 47 25.41 22.89 -37.19
CA ARG A 47 25.06 22.91 -35.77
C ARG A 47 23.99 23.95 -35.51
N ASP A 48 22.94 23.55 -34.79
CA ASP A 48 22.23 24.43 -33.86
C ASP A 48 21.95 23.64 -32.58
N THR A 49 22.65 24.03 -31.52
CA THR A 49 22.59 23.43 -30.19
C THR A 49 21.39 23.96 -29.42
N THR A 50 20.23 23.36 -29.70
CA THR A 50 19.10 23.27 -28.76
C THR A 50 18.47 21.89 -28.93
N LEU A 51 18.95 20.90 -28.19
CA LEU A 51 18.41 19.55 -28.20
C LEU A 51 17.07 19.53 -27.45
N SER A 52 15.99 19.83 -28.17
CA SER A 52 14.64 19.45 -27.77
C SER A 52 14.52 17.93 -27.79
N CYS A 53 14.27 17.31 -26.64
CA CYS A 53 13.93 15.89 -26.55
C CYS A 53 12.64 15.62 -27.32
N ARG A 54 12.69 14.79 -28.37
CA ARG A 54 11.50 14.16 -28.98
C ARG A 54 11.56 12.67 -28.70
N CYS A 55 10.67 12.18 -27.84
CA CYS A 55 10.40 10.74 -27.69
C CYS A 55 9.51 10.25 -28.86
N HIS A 56 9.55 8.95 -29.15
CA HIS A 56 8.68 8.27 -30.13
C HIS A 56 7.18 8.56 -29.88
N PRO A 57 6.29 8.48 -30.89
CA PRO A 57 4.88 8.91 -30.79
C PRO A 57 3.99 8.13 -29.80
N GLY A 58 4.54 7.14 -29.08
CA GLY A 58 3.86 6.37 -28.04
C GLY A 58 4.27 6.74 -26.60
N CYS A 59 5.21 7.66 -26.41
CA CYS A 59 5.46 8.24 -25.08
C CYS A 59 4.39 9.31 -24.81
N PRO A 60 3.75 9.33 -23.62
CA PRO A 60 2.80 10.38 -23.27
C PRO A 60 3.48 11.74 -23.45
N SER A 61 2.99 12.51 -24.41
CA SER A 61 3.39 13.90 -24.58
C SER A 61 2.60 14.74 -23.58
N ASP A 62 3.28 15.70 -22.96
CA ASP A 62 2.77 16.65 -21.98
C ASP A 62 2.28 16.09 -20.64
N SER A 63 3.24 15.60 -19.86
CA SER A 63 3.45 16.19 -18.53
C SER A 63 4.94 16.18 -18.23
N SER A 64 5.54 17.36 -18.02
CA SER A 64 6.86 17.42 -17.40
C SER A 64 6.73 16.72 -16.05
N PRO A 65 7.39 15.58 -15.80
CA PRO A 65 7.58 15.14 -14.42
C PRO A 65 8.45 16.25 -13.83
N GLN A 66 7.92 16.99 -12.88
CA GLN A 66 8.75 17.89 -12.09
C GLN A 66 9.91 17.03 -11.56
N SER A 67 11.13 17.36 -11.98
CA SER A 67 12.31 16.85 -11.29
C SER A 67 12.06 17.08 -9.80
N PRO A 68 12.22 16.07 -8.94
CA PRO A 68 12.00 16.25 -7.52
C PRO A 68 13.01 17.30 -7.06
N LYS A 69 12.58 18.55 -6.90
CA LYS A 69 13.29 19.53 -6.07
C LYS A 69 13.11 19.03 -4.63
N THR A 70 13.81 17.96 -4.29
CA THR A 70 13.67 17.28 -3.00
C THR A 70 14.65 17.87 -2.01
N TYR A 71 14.08 18.50 -0.99
CA TYR A 71 14.79 18.91 0.21
C TYR A 71 15.32 17.65 0.93
N PRO A 72 16.57 17.66 1.45
CA PRO A 72 17.20 16.48 2.09
C PRO A 72 16.34 15.83 3.19
N GLU A 73 15.60 16.61 3.98
CA GLU A 73 14.71 16.09 5.03
C GLU A 73 13.53 15.26 4.50
N LYS A 74 13.08 15.50 3.26
CA LYS A 74 11.96 14.78 2.63
C LYS A 74 12.35 13.36 2.22
N LEU A 75 13.59 13.18 1.76
CA LEU A 75 14.13 11.86 1.43
C LEU A 75 14.36 10.99 2.68
N ALA A 76 14.71 11.58 3.83
CA ALA A 76 15.00 10.82 5.05
C ALA A 76 13.82 9.94 5.50
N HIS A 77 12.60 10.45 5.33
CA HIS A 77 11.37 9.71 5.66
C HIS A 77 10.80 8.92 4.48
N GLN A 78 11.07 9.35 3.24
CA GLN A 78 10.70 8.63 2.03
C GLN A 78 11.80 7.62 1.65
N LYS A 79 11.65 6.38 2.14
CA LYS A 79 12.64 5.29 1.97
C LYS A 79 12.74 4.73 0.53
N HIS A 80 12.30 5.49 -0.48
CA HIS A 80 12.36 5.13 -1.89
C HIS A 80 12.48 6.36 -2.79
N LEU A 81 13.06 6.19 -3.97
CA LEU A 81 13.23 7.18 -5.03
C LEU A 81 12.75 6.64 -6.36
N LEU A 82 11.98 7.44 -7.10
CA LEU A 82 11.62 7.20 -8.49
C LEU A 82 12.73 7.73 -9.41
N ILE A 83 13.19 6.91 -10.34
CA ILE A 83 14.31 7.21 -11.24
C ILE A 83 13.85 7.01 -12.69
N PRO A 84 13.82 8.06 -13.52
CA PRO A 84 13.51 7.94 -14.94
C PRO A 84 14.66 7.28 -15.73
N SER A 85 14.37 6.81 -16.95
CA SER A 85 15.33 6.13 -17.81
C SER A 85 16.56 6.98 -18.09
N VAL A 86 17.72 6.33 -18.12
CA VAL A 86 19.03 6.99 -18.29
C VAL A 86 19.43 7.12 -19.76
N THR A 87 18.81 6.35 -20.66
CA THR A 87 19.17 6.33 -22.08
C THR A 87 18.00 6.74 -22.96
N ARG A 88 18.31 7.05 -24.23
CA ARG A 88 17.29 7.25 -25.28
C ARG A 88 16.51 5.97 -25.63
N GLU A 89 16.97 4.83 -25.14
CA GLU A 89 16.40 3.51 -25.39
C GLU A 89 15.62 3.08 -24.14
N CYS A 90 14.34 2.76 -24.30
CA CYS A 90 13.56 2.20 -23.20
C CYS A 90 14.02 0.75 -22.98
N PHE A 91 14.64 0.46 -21.84
CA PHE A 91 15.03 -0.91 -21.51
C PHE A 91 13.82 -1.73 -21.06
N SER A 92 13.68 -2.93 -21.65
CA SER A 92 12.68 -3.94 -21.26
C SER A 92 13.01 -4.66 -19.95
N SER A 93 14.28 -4.60 -19.51
CA SER A 93 14.76 -5.13 -18.24
C SER A 93 15.80 -4.20 -17.61
N SER A 94 16.10 -4.34 -16.31
CA SER A 94 17.13 -3.53 -15.67
C SER A 94 18.47 -3.80 -16.36
N PRO A 95 19.08 -2.79 -17.01
CA PRO A 95 20.32 -3.04 -17.71
C PRO A 95 21.41 -3.40 -16.70
N GLU A 96 22.25 -4.40 -17.02
CA GLU A 96 23.32 -4.87 -16.13
C GLU A 96 24.29 -3.75 -15.70
N SER A 97 24.35 -2.68 -16.49
CA SER A 97 25.17 -1.49 -16.23
C SER A 97 24.52 -0.45 -15.31
N LEU A 98 23.22 -0.55 -14.99
CA LEU A 98 22.56 0.32 -14.01
C LEU A 98 22.77 -0.21 -12.59
N ASN A 99 23.54 0.54 -11.81
CA ASN A 99 23.94 0.19 -10.46
C ASN A 99 23.40 1.21 -9.46
N ILE A 100 22.93 0.71 -8.33
CA ILE A 100 22.61 1.52 -7.15
C ILE A 100 23.56 1.16 -6.01
N GLN A 101 24.02 2.18 -5.30
CA GLN A 101 24.69 2.02 -4.02
C GLN A 101 24.13 3.02 -3.01
N VAL A 102 23.73 2.53 -1.84
CA VAL A 102 23.29 3.39 -0.73
C VAL A 102 24.29 3.24 0.40
N SER A 103 24.89 4.37 0.82
CA SER A 103 25.95 4.40 1.83
C SER A 103 25.76 5.54 2.83
N GLY A 104 26.34 5.42 4.01
CA GLY A 104 26.36 6.51 5.00
C GLY A 104 27.40 7.57 4.61
N LEU A 105 27.08 8.86 4.80
CA LEU A 105 27.97 9.96 4.42
C LEU A 105 29.21 10.07 5.30
N LYS A 106 29.01 9.97 6.62
CA LYS A 106 30.08 10.24 7.61
C LYS A 106 30.65 8.98 8.24
N GLU A 107 29.89 7.89 8.23
CA GLU A 107 30.25 6.63 8.86
C GLU A 107 29.65 5.44 8.12
N LYS A 108 30.19 4.25 8.39
CA LYS A 108 29.64 3.02 7.82
C LYS A 108 28.27 2.76 8.41
N CYS A 109 27.26 2.76 7.57
CA CYS A 109 25.89 2.47 7.91
C CYS A 109 25.44 1.09 7.43
N ARG A 110 24.71 0.36 8.26
CA ARG A 110 24.04 -0.88 7.88
C ARG A 110 22.74 -0.57 7.15
N ILE A 111 22.83 -0.61 5.82
CA ILE A 111 21.74 -0.33 4.89
C ILE A 111 21.54 -1.56 4.00
N TRP A 112 20.29 -2.00 3.84
CA TRP A 112 19.91 -2.87 2.73
C TRP A 112 19.17 -2.04 1.70
N TYR A 113 19.45 -2.24 0.43
CA TYR A 113 18.81 -1.52 -0.66
C TYR A 113 18.49 -2.46 -1.82
N GLN A 114 17.54 -2.04 -2.64
CA GLN A 114 17.07 -2.77 -3.80
C GLN A 114 16.70 -1.80 -4.91
N LEU A 115 17.09 -2.13 -6.13
CA LEU A 115 16.57 -1.49 -7.34
C LEU A 115 15.46 -2.38 -7.92
N LEU A 116 14.33 -1.77 -8.25
CA LEU A 116 13.18 -2.41 -8.86
C LEU A 116 12.84 -1.67 -10.16
N GLN A 117 12.64 -2.38 -11.25
CA GLN A 117 12.07 -1.77 -12.45
C GLN A 117 10.55 -1.87 -12.36
N ILE A 118 9.85 -0.75 -12.47
CA ILE A 118 8.38 -0.70 -12.32
C ILE A 118 7.64 -0.52 -13.63
N LYS A 119 8.27 0.12 -14.62
CA LYS A 119 7.81 0.25 -16.01
C LYS A 119 9.03 0.27 -16.92
N GLU A 120 8.82 0.17 -18.23
CA GLU A 120 9.89 0.38 -19.22
C GLU A 120 10.54 1.74 -18.98
N GLY A 121 11.85 1.72 -18.72
CA GLY A 121 12.60 2.94 -18.42
C GLY A 121 12.20 3.66 -17.12
N LEU A 122 11.52 3.01 -16.16
CA LEU A 122 11.21 3.61 -14.86
C LEU A 122 11.60 2.67 -13.72
N PHE A 123 12.43 3.18 -12.82
CA PHE A 123 13.00 2.41 -11.73
C PHE A 123 12.62 3.01 -10.37
N ILE A 124 12.56 2.16 -9.35
CA ILE A 124 12.47 2.52 -7.95
C ILE A 124 13.71 2.02 -7.22
N ALA A 125 14.46 2.96 -6.67
CA ALA A 125 15.49 2.69 -5.69
C ALA A 125 14.86 2.73 -4.29
N ARG A 126 14.90 1.64 -3.53
CA ARG A 126 14.40 1.61 -2.14
C ARG A 126 15.44 1.10 -1.17
N TYR A 127 15.37 1.55 0.08
CA TYR A 127 16.33 1.17 1.10
C TYR A 127 15.70 0.99 2.49
N ARG A 128 16.36 0.18 3.31
CA ARG A 128 16.02 -0.10 4.70
C ARG A 128 17.25 0.10 5.58
N LEU A 129 17.08 0.89 6.63
CA LEU A 129 18.08 1.11 7.65
C LEU A 129 17.90 0.13 8.81
N TYR A 130 19.01 -0.35 9.37
CA TYR A 130 19.03 -1.18 10.58
C TYR A 130 19.57 -0.45 11.81
N GLU A 131 20.09 0.76 11.61
CA GLU A 131 20.59 1.69 12.62
C GLU A 131 20.39 3.14 12.17
N THR A 132 20.57 4.09 13.09
CA THR A 132 20.49 5.52 12.75
C THR A 132 21.73 5.93 11.97
N CYS A 133 21.55 6.63 10.86
CA CYS A 133 22.64 7.07 10.00
C CYS A 133 22.86 8.58 10.05
N ILE A 134 24.12 9.02 10.11
CA ILE A 134 24.48 10.42 9.95
C ILE A 134 24.67 10.73 8.46
N GLY A 135 23.54 10.97 7.83
CA GLY A 135 23.38 11.27 6.42
C GLY A 135 23.59 10.05 5.53
N ILE A 136 22.95 10.07 4.37
CA ILE A 136 22.96 8.97 3.40
C ILE A 136 23.26 9.54 2.02
N GLN A 137 24.11 8.85 1.27
CA GLN A 137 24.34 9.07 -0.15
C GLN A 137 23.72 7.92 -0.94
N ILE A 138 22.99 8.27 -1.99
CA ILE A 138 22.38 7.32 -2.93
C ILE A 138 23.02 7.57 -4.29
N ASP A 139 23.90 6.66 -4.65
CA ASP A 139 24.61 6.63 -5.92
C ASP A 139 23.77 5.83 -6.91
N ILE A 140 23.50 6.42 -8.07
CA ILE A 140 22.84 5.75 -9.19
C ILE A 140 23.68 6.03 -10.42
N VAL A 141 24.27 4.96 -10.96
CA VAL A 141 25.27 5.02 -12.01
C VAL A 141 24.87 4.08 -13.13
N TYR A 142 24.91 4.56 -14.37
CA TYR A 142 24.72 3.77 -15.58
C TYR A 142 25.95 3.93 -16.47
N GLU A 143 26.60 2.82 -16.85
CA GLU A 143 27.82 2.85 -17.68
C GLU A 143 28.91 3.81 -17.17
N ASN A 144 29.11 3.84 -15.85
CA ASN A 144 30.03 4.75 -15.14
C ASN A 144 29.67 6.25 -15.24
N GLN A 145 28.43 6.59 -15.62
CA GLN A 145 27.90 7.95 -15.61
C GLN A 145 26.75 8.10 -14.60
N TRP A 146 26.68 9.26 -13.95
CA TRP A 146 25.62 9.59 -13.01
C TRP A 146 24.26 9.68 -13.71
N VAL A 147 23.23 9.14 -13.06
CA VAL A 147 21.85 9.18 -13.55
C VAL A 147 21.12 10.38 -12.98
N ALA A 148 20.57 11.22 -13.85
CA ALA A 148 19.81 12.41 -13.45
C ALA A 148 20.60 13.28 -12.47
N ASP A 149 20.02 13.59 -11.30
CA ASP A 149 20.64 14.43 -10.26
C ASP A 149 21.52 13.64 -9.27
N ALA A 150 21.83 12.37 -9.56
CA ALA A 150 22.70 11.56 -8.72
C ALA A 150 24.14 12.13 -8.65
N PRO A 151 24.85 11.94 -7.52
CA PRO A 151 24.40 11.26 -6.31
C PRO A 151 23.39 12.08 -5.50
N TYR A 152 22.36 11.41 -4.95
CA TYR A 152 21.40 12.06 -4.06
C TYR A 152 21.92 12.03 -2.63
N VAL A 153 21.92 13.19 -1.97
CA VAL A 153 22.45 13.34 -0.61
C VAL A 153 21.33 13.71 0.35
N ILE A 154 21.15 12.86 1.37
CA ILE A 154 20.29 13.09 2.53
C ILE A 154 21.20 13.52 3.67
N GLU A 155 21.19 14.80 4.01
CA GLU A 155 21.94 15.32 5.15
C GLU A 155 21.19 15.07 6.48
N GLY A 156 21.89 15.18 7.61
CA GLY A 156 21.28 15.05 8.93
C GLY A 156 21.13 13.61 9.43
N LEU A 157 20.25 13.39 10.40
CA LEU A 157 20.03 12.06 10.99
C LEU A 157 18.91 11.35 10.26
N VAL A 158 19.16 10.12 9.80
CA VAL A 158 18.16 9.28 9.14
C VAL A 158 17.86 8.08 10.03
N PHE A 159 16.61 7.98 10.45
CA PHE A 159 16.18 7.02 11.47
C PHE A 159 15.73 5.68 10.88
N HIS A 160 16.12 4.60 11.53
CA HIS A 160 15.56 3.27 11.27
C HIS A 160 14.18 3.10 11.94
N GLU A 161 13.41 2.10 11.49
CA GLU A 161 12.00 1.92 11.91
C GLU A 161 11.81 1.73 13.43
N GLN A 162 12.76 1.09 14.09
CA GLN A 162 12.71 0.83 15.53
C GLN A 162 13.16 2.04 16.37
N CYS A 163 13.48 3.17 15.74
CA CYS A 163 13.99 4.31 16.47
C CYS A 163 12.88 5.16 17.09
N TYR A 164 12.97 5.39 18.40
CA TYR A 164 12.03 6.22 19.15
C TYR A 164 12.54 7.67 19.20
N CYS A 165 12.22 8.46 18.18
CA CYS A 165 12.52 9.89 18.10
C CYS A 165 11.27 10.65 17.64
N PRO A 166 10.22 10.73 18.48
CA PRO A 166 8.97 11.36 18.10
C PRO A 166 9.15 12.86 17.80
N LYS A 167 8.45 13.33 16.79
CA LYS A 167 8.30 14.75 16.44
C LYS A 167 6.89 15.25 16.73
N PRO A 168 6.66 16.56 16.90
CA PRO A 168 5.31 17.12 16.91
C PRO A 168 4.53 16.65 15.67
N ILE A 169 3.31 16.13 15.86
CA ILE A 169 2.52 15.53 14.76
C ILE A 169 2.32 16.48 13.58
N ASN A 170 2.15 17.79 13.83
CA ASN A 170 1.98 18.78 12.77
C ASN A 170 3.25 18.99 11.94
N GLU A 171 4.42 18.98 12.59
CA GLU A 171 5.72 19.02 11.91
C GLU A 171 5.90 17.77 11.06
N TRP A 172 5.61 16.59 11.61
CA TRP A 172 5.72 15.32 10.90
C TRP A 172 4.82 15.25 9.66
N LEU A 173 3.54 15.63 9.81
CA LEU A 173 2.57 15.69 8.70
C LEU A 173 3.02 16.67 7.61
N SER A 174 3.53 17.85 8.00
CA SER A 174 4.01 18.87 7.06
C SER A 174 5.25 18.40 6.31
N ASN A 175 6.22 17.78 7.00
CA ASN A 175 7.46 17.31 6.39
C ASN A 175 7.22 16.25 5.31
N LEU A 176 6.21 15.40 5.50
CA LEU A 176 5.80 14.39 4.53
C LEU A 176 4.81 14.89 3.47
N ASN A 177 4.36 16.15 3.56
CA ASN A 177 3.28 16.70 2.72
C ASN A 177 2.03 15.81 2.75
N CYS A 178 1.67 15.32 3.94
CA CYS A 178 0.45 14.54 4.11
C CYS A 178 -0.77 15.40 3.73
N PRO A 179 -1.79 14.82 3.08
CA PRO A 179 -3.09 15.47 2.92
C PRO A 179 -3.62 15.99 4.25
N SER A 180 -4.27 17.16 4.24
CA SER A 180 -4.85 17.74 5.46
C SER A 180 -6.13 17.02 5.91
N SER A 181 -6.81 16.35 4.97
CA SER A 181 -8.01 15.56 5.23
C SER A 181 -8.14 14.45 4.18
N TYR A 182 -9.00 13.47 4.47
CA TYR A 182 -9.35 12.37 3.60
C TYR A 182 -10.87 12.25 3.58
N SER A 183 -11.45 12.06 2.39
CA SER A 183 -12.90 11.89 2.18
C SER A 183 -13.49 10.83 3.10
N GLN A 184 -12.85 9.65 3.16
CA GLN A 184 -13.26 8.55 4.03
C GLN A 184 -13.26 8.92 5.52
N ILE A 185 -12.22 9.59 6.01
CA ILE A 185 -12.13 10.00 7.42
C ILE A 185 -13.23 11.01 7.74
N ASP A 186 -13.46 11.99 6.86
CA ASP A 186 -14.49 13.00 7.06
C ASP A 186 -15.89 12.39 7.08
N GLU A 187 -16.16 11.41 6.22
CA GLU A 187 -17.41 10.65 6.17
C GLU A 187 -17.64 9.81 7.42
N ASP A 188 -16.64 9.01 7.83
CA ASP A 188 -16.74 8.12 8.98
C ASP A 188 -16.92 8.92 10.29
N LEU A 189 -16.17 10.01 10.44
CA LEU A 189 -16.21 10.84 11.64
C LEU A 189 -17.40 11.81 11.69
N LYS A 190 -18.18 11.92 10.61
CA LYS A 190 -19.36 12.81 10.53
C LYS A 190 -20.43 12.48 11.57
N LEU A 191 -20.56 11.19 11.90
CA LEU A 191 -21.56 10.70 12.86
C LEU A 191 -21.12 10.82 14.32
N PHE A 192 -19.86 11.21 14.54
CA PHE A 192 -19.25 11.31 15.86
C PHE A 192 -18.72 12.73 16.08
N PRO A 193 -19.57 13.77 16.07
CA PRO A 193 -19.12 15.14 16.33
C PRO A 193 -18.55 15.30 17.75
N GLU A 194 -19.01 14.45 18.67
CA GLU A 194 -18.61 14.44 20.06
C GLU A 194 -18.71 13.01 20.61
N ILE A 195 -17.67 12.55 21.30
CA ILE A 195 -17.46 11.16 21.73
C ILE A 195 -17.22 11.13 23.24
N ASP A 196 -18.07 10.38 23.94
CA ASP A 196 -17.87 10.01 25.34
C ASP A 196 -17.40 8.55 25.40
N MET A 197 -16.10 8.36 25.61
CA MET A 197 -15.49 7.03 25.62
C MET A 197 -15.91 6.18 26.82
N ARG A 198 -16.29 6.79 27.94
CA ARG A 198 -16.82 6.03 29.07
C ARG A 198 -18.11 5.34 28.66
N SER A 199 -19.06 6.11 28.10
CA SER A 199 -20.34 5.54 27.65
C SER A 199 -20.15 4.55 26.48
N SER A 200 -19.20 4.84 25.57
CA SER A 200 -18.91 3.98 24.41
C SER A 200 -18.34 2.63 24.83
N ILE A 201 -17.46 2.61 25.84
CA ILE A 201 -16.89 1.37 26.37
C ILE A 201 -17.92 0.60 27.18
N GLU A 202 -18.74 1.26 28.00
CA GLU A 202 -19.84 0.60 28.72
C GLU A 202 -20.80 -0.10 27.74
N ASP A 203 -21.17 0.54 26.62
CA ASP A 203 -21.98 -0.06 25.54
C ASP A 203 -21.25 -1.22 24.84
N ALA A 204 -19.98 -1.04 24.48
CA ALA A 204 -19.19 -2.07 23.82
C ALA A 204 -19.04 -3.34 24.68
N LEU A 205 -18.85 -3.18 26.00
CA LEU A 205 -18.76 -4.31 26.92
C LEU A 205 -20.08 -5.06 27.04
N GLN A 206 -21.22 -4.36 27.05
CA GLN A 206 -22.53 -5.02 27.05
C GLN A 206 -22.75 -5.86 25.79
N ARG A 207 -22.22 -5.41 24.64
CA ARG A 207 -22.40 -6.07 23.34
C ARG A 207 -21.38 -7.15 23.05
N PHE A 208 -20.15 -7.01 23.52
CA PHE A 208 -19.02 -7.81 23.05
C PHE A 208 -18.24 -8.52 24.15
N ASN A 209 -18.58 -8.35 25.43
CA ASN A 209 -17.90 -9.03 26.54
C ASN A 209 -18.68 -10.28 27.02
N HIS A 210 -18.98 -11.21 26.12
CA HIS A 210 -19.61 -12.49 26.46
C HIS A 210 -19.06 -13.62 25.57
N PRO A 211 -19.14 -14.90 25.99
CA PRO A 211 -18.68 -16.01 25.18
C PRO A 211 -19.32 -16.01 23.78
N GLY A 212 -18.50 -16.23 22.74
CA GLY A 212 -18.93 -16.28 21.34
C GLY A 212 -19.14 -14.92 20.66
N SER A 213 -18.88 -13.80 21.33
CA SER A 213 -18.92 -12.46 20.72
C SER A 213 -17.71 -12.16 19.84
N TYR A 214 -17.81 -11.07 19.08
CA TYR A 214 -16.67 -10.45 18.40
C TYR A 214 -15.61 -9.99 19.40
N SER A 215 -14.34 -10.09 19.01
CA SER A 215 -13.23 -9.64 19.85
C SER A 215 -12.87 -8.20 19.54
N ILE A 216 -12.72 -7.39 20.58
CA ILE A 216 -12.40 -5.96 20.50
C ILE A 216 -11.29 -5.62 21.49
N CYS A 217 -10.57 -4.53 21.27
CA CYS A 217 -9.66 -3.95 22.25
C CYS A 217 -9.96 -2.47 22.48
N HIS A 218 -9.96 -2.07 23.74
CA HIS A 218 -9.93 -0.69 24.17
C HIS A 218 -8.48 -0.26 24.31
N TYR A 219 -8.10 0.79 23.60
CA TYR A 219 -6.79 1.42 23.69
C TYR A 219 -6.90 2.80 24.34
N SER A 220 -5.92 3.13 25.18
CA SER A 220 -5.65 4.50 25.64
C SER A 220 -4.21 4.85 25.24
N VAL A 221 -4.02 5.89 24.44
CA VAL A 221 -2.72 6.50 24.20
C VAL A 221 -2.66 7.76 25.06
N ILE A 222 -1.78 7.76 26.06
CA ILE A 222 -1.65 8.87 27.01
C ILE A 222 -0.18 9.26 27.11
N SER A 223 0.13 10.53 26.88
CA SER A 223 1.51 11.03 26.90
C SER A 223 2.43 10.16 26.03
N ASN A 224 1.96 9.82 24.83
CA ASN A 224 2.65 9.00 23.84
C ASN A 224 3.02 7.57 24.30
N GLN A 225 2.37 7.06 25.36
CA GLN A 225 2.44 5.68 25.83
C GLN A 225 1.12 4.96 25.57
N ILE A 226 1.19 3.65 25.28
CA ILE A 226 0.05 2.87 24.81
C ILE A 226 -0.39 1.89 25.90
N TYR A 227 -1.68 1.92 26.22
CA TYR A 227 -2.32 1.02 27.14
C TYR A 227 -3.48 0.32 26.44
N ARG A 228 -3.70 -0.97 26.74
CA ARG A 228 -4.71 -1.77 26.04
C ARG A 228 -5.42 -2.73 26.98
N LYS A 229 -6.70 -2.94 26.75
CA LYS A 229 -7.46 -4.06 27.31
C LYS A 229 -8.35 -4.68 26.24
N CYS A 230 -8.24 -5.99 26.06
CA CYS A 230 -9.02 -6.71 25.05
C CYS A 230 -10.12 -7.56 25.67
N PHE A 231 -11.18 -7.75 24.90
CA PHE A 231 -12.39 -8.47 25.27
C PHE A 231 -12.74 -9.46 24.15
N GLY A 232 -13.34 -10.60 24.52
CA GLY A 232 -13.66 -11.69 23.59
C GLY A 232 -12.67 -12.85 23.61
N GLN A 233 -12.94 -13.87 22.81
CA GLN A 233 -12.21 -15.15 22.83
C GLN A 233 -10.89 -15.12 22.05
N TYR A 234 -10.81 -14.34 20.97
CA TYR A 234 -9.70 -14.37 20.02
C TYR A 234 -9.07 -12.98 19.90
N VAL A 235 -8.19 -12.65 20.85
CA VAL A 235 -7.58 -11.32 20.96
C VAL A 235 -6.20 -11.19 20.33
N GLY A 236 -5.64 -12.27 19.75
CA GLY A 236 -4.29 -12.29 19.19
C GLY A 236 -4.08 -11.32 18.02
N PHE A 237 -5.14 -10.98 17.28
CA PHE A 237 -5.11 -10.00 16.19
C PHE A 237 -4.82 -8.56 16.67
N SER A 238 -4.88 -8.31 17.98
CA SER A 238 -4.44 -7.04 18.57
C SER A 238 -3.01 -6.66 18.21
N MET A 239 -2.14 -7.64 17.91
CA MET A 239 -0.76 -7.39 17.50
C MET A 239 -0.65 -6.43 16.31
N PHE A 240 -1.60 -6.43 15.37
CA PHE A 240 -1.55 -5.52 14.22
C PHE A 240 -1.82 -4.07 14.61
N MET A 241 -2.78 -3.87 15.52
CA MET A 241 -3.08 -2.53 16.04
C MET A 241 -1.97 -2.03 16.99
N ASP A 242 -1.37 -2.93 17.78
CA ASP A 242 -0.20 -2.61 18.61
C ASP A 242 0.95 -2.08 17.75
N GLU A 243 1.32 -2.80 16.68
CA GLU A 243 2.48 -2.47 15.84
C GLU A 243 2.35 -1.09 15.17
N ILE A 244 1.15 -0.74 14.66
CA ILE A 244 0.95 0.57 14.06
C ILE A 244 0.98 1.69 15.11
N LEU A 245 0.34 1.51 16.28
CA LEU A 245 0.41 2.50 17.36
C LEU A 245 1.86 2.68 17.86
N LEU A 246 2.59 1.58 18.05
CA LEU A 246 4.00 1.61 18.44
C LEU A 246 4.86 2.31 17.37
N SER A 247 4.59 2.07 16.08
CA SER A 247 5.30 2.71 14.98
C SER A 247 5.06 4.22 14.90
N LEU A 248 3.81 4.65 15.10
CA LEU A 248 3.45 6.07 15.07
C LEU A 248 4.05 6.79 16.28
N THR A 249 3.90 6.26 17.49
CA THR A 249 4.47 6.87 18.72
C THR A 249 6.00 6.95 18.71
N ARG A 250 6.70 6.13 17.91
CA ARG A 250 8.15 6.26 17.64
C ARG A 250 8.49 7.47 16.76
N LYS A 251 7.59 7.85 15.85
CA LYS A 251 7.82 8.86 14.80
C LYS A 251 7.22 10.21 15.16
N MET A 252 6.13 10.22 15.91
CA MET A 252 5.40 11.42 16.28
C MET A 252 4.79 11.31 17.67
N TYR A 253 4.61 12.46 18.32
CA TYR A 253 3.76 12.55 19.50
C TYR A 253 2.30 12.47 19.07
N LEU A 254 1.68 11.32 19.30
CA LEU A 254 0.23 11.18 19.11
C LEU A 254 -0.52 12.01 20.15
N PRO A 255 -1.68 12.61 19.79
CA PRO A 255 -2.53 13.23 20.79
C PRO A 255 -3.02 12.17 21.78
N ASP A 256 -3.32 12.60 23.00
CA ASP A 256 -4.00 11.71 23.93
C ASP A 256 -5.33 11.26 23.29
N LEU A 257 -5.58 9.96 23.25
CA LEU A 257 -6.79 9.40 22.66
C LEU A 257 -7.19 8.09 23.31
N GLU A 258 -8.48 7.80 23.30
CA GLU A 258 -9.05 6.51 23.67
C GLU A 258 -9.88 5.98 22.51
N LEU A 259 -9.72 4.72 22.12
CA LEU A 259 -10.46 4.12 21.00
C LEU A 259 -10.87 2.66 21.25
N ILE A 260 -11.83 2.19 20.47
CA ILE A 260 -12.25 0.79 20.40
C ILE A 260 -11.83 0.24 19.05
N ALA A 261 -10.93 -0.75 19.02
CA ALA A 261 -10.52 -1.44 17.81
C ALA A 261 -11.21 -2.81 17.72
N ASN A 262 -11.91 -3.05 16.62
CA ASN A 262 -12.39 -4.35 16.21
C ASN A 262 -11.23 -5.22 15.74
N LEU A 263 -11.17 -6.47 16.21
CA LEU A 263 -10.14 -7.43 15.82
C LEU A 263 -10.62 -8.44 14.77
N GLY A 264 -11.92 -8.45 14.45
CA GLY A 264 -12.51 -9.37 13.49
C GLY A 264 -12.64 -8.78 12.08
N ASP A 265 -13.01 -9.64 11.13
CA ASP A 265 -13.22 -9.25 9.74
C ASP A 265 -14.46 -8.36 9.56
N TRP A 266 -15.56 -8.70 10.24
CA TRP A 266 -16.86 -8.06 10.06
C TRP A 266 -16.91 -6.69 10.76
N PRO A 267 -17.35 -5.62 10.07
CA PRO A 267 -17.68 -4.37 10.75
C PRO A 267 -18.88 -4.55 11.70
N LEU A 268 -18.92 -3.79 12.79
CA LEU A 268 -19.74 -4.09 13.97
C LEU A 268 -20.86 -3.10 14.25
N GLU A 269 -20.73 -1.82 13.87
CA GLU A 269 -21.66 -0.77 14.27
C GLU A 269 -22.76 -0.57 13.22
N GLN A 270 -23.87 -1.27 13.39
CA GLN A 270 -25.02 -1.23 12.46
C GLN A 270 -26.07 -0.17 12.83
N ARG A 271 -25.95 0.47 14.00
CA ARG A 271 -26.94 1.45 14.47
C ARG A 271 -26.97 2.70 13.59
N SER A 272 -28.17 3.23 13.40
CA SER A 272 -28.38 4.53 12.78
C SER A 272 -28.00 5.69 13.70
N ALA A 273 -27.88 6.91 13.16
CA ALA A 273 -27.60 8.10 13.96
C ALA A 273 -28.61 8.32 15.11
N ALA A 274 -29.88 7.95 14.90
CA ALA A 274 -30.93 8.06 15.94
C ALA A 274 -30.73 7.08 17.10
N GLU A 275 -30.10 5.94 16.83
CA GLU A 275 -29.81 4.88 17.79
C GLU A 275 -28.48 5.10 18.52
N LYS A 276 -27.79 6.23 18.27
CA LYS A 276 -26.55 6.65 18.92
C LYS A 276 -25.44 5.61 18.78
N PRO A 277 -24.82 5.48 17.59
CA PRO A 277 -23.75 4.52 17.36
C PRO A 277 -22.52 4.86 18.22
N ILE A 278 -21.68 3.86 18.52
CA ILE A 278 -20.39 4.07 19.19
C ILE A 278 -19.23 4.01 18.17
N PRO A 279 -18.13 4.74 18.39
CA PRO A 279 -17.02 4.76 17.45
C PRO A 279 -16.18 3.48 17.56
N ILE A 280 -16.34 2.57 16.59
CA ILE A 280 -15.56 1.34 16.48
C ILE A 280 -14.64 1.46 15.26
N PHE A 281 -13.34 1.26 15.46
CA PHE A 281 -12.35 1.21 14.40
C PHE A 281 -12.28 -0.19 13.81
N SER A 282 -12.46 -0.32 12.50
CA SER A 282 -12.47 -1.60 11.79
C SER A 282 -11.58 -1.57 10.56
N TRP A 283 -11.00 -2.72 10.22
CA TRP A 283 -10.17 -2.91 9.01
C TRP A 283 -11.00 -2.81 7.71
N CYS A 284 -12.31 -3.04 7.82
CA CYS A 284 -13.25 -3.01 6.71
C CYS A 284 -14.53 -2.31 7.17
N GLY A 285 -15.10 -1.47 6.31
CA GLY A 285 -16.44 -0.90 6.48
C GLY A 285 -17.48 -1.63 5.62
N SER A 286 -18.76 -1.29 5.80
CA SER A 286 -19.82 -1.69 4.90
C SER A 286 -20.91 -0.63 4.76
N LYS A 287 -21.71 -0.69 3.68
CA LYS A 287 -22.85 0.23 3.47
C LYS A 287 -23.85 0.21 4.64
N SER A 288 -23.95 -0.91 5.35
CA SER A 288 -24.85 -1.12 6.48
C SER A 288 -24.23 -0.80 7.84
N THR A 289 -22.96 -0.40 7.90
CA THR A 289 -22.26 -0.12 9.16
C THR A 289 -21.75 1.32 9.22
N LYS A 290 -21.31 1.74 10.41
CA LYS A 290 -20.84 3.09 10.77
C LYS A 290 -19.49 3.04 11.47
N ASP A 291 -18.76 1.94 11.29
CA ASP A 291 -17.39 1.77 11.75
C ASP A 291 -16.47 2.81 11.10
N ILE A 292 -15.46 3.24 11.86
CA ILE A 292 -14.40 4.11 11.39
C ILE A 292 -13.34 3.25 10.70
N VAL A 293 -13.16 3.42 9.40
CA VAL A 293 -12.33 2.53 8.59
C VAL A 293 -10.88 2.97 8.64
N MET A 294 -10.01 2.02 9.00
CA MET A 294 -8.56 2.16 8.97
C MET A 294 -7.94 1.30 7.86
N PRO A 295 -6.70 1.60 7.40
CA PRO A 295 -5.98 0.74 6.47
C PRO A 295 -5.92 -0.69 6.98
N THR A 296 -6.17 -1.67 6.11
CA THR A 296 -6.22 -3.09 6.50
C THR A 296 -4.93 -3.53 7.17
N TYR A 297 -5.02 -4.54 8.05
CA TYR A 297 -3.86 -5.05 8.77
C TYR A 297 -2.74 -5.51 7.82
N ASP A 298 -3.10 -5.98 6.61
CA ASP A 298 -2.18 -6.50 5.61
C ASP A 298 -1.31 -5.39 4.99
N ILE A 299 -1.92 -4.34 4.43
CA ILE A 299 -1.17 -3.19 3.88
C ILE A 299 -0.44 -2.40 4.97
N THR A 300 -0.99 -2.40 6.19
CA THR A 300 -0.34 -1.82 7.36
C THR A 300 0.92 -2.59 7.73
N GLU A 301 0.86 -3.91 7.84
CA GLU A 301 2.03 -4.75 8.12
C GLU A 301 3.08 -4.61 7.01
N ALA A 302 2.67 -4.65 5.73
CA ALA A 302 3.57 -4.44 4.59
C ALA A 302 4.28 -3.06 4.66
N THR A 303 3.57 -2.01 5.08
CA THR A 303 4.11 -0.66 5.28
C THR A 303 5.16 -0.61 6.40
N LEU A 304 4.92 -1.30 7.51
CA LEU A 304 5.83 -1.31 8.67
C LEU A 304 7.06 -2.21 8.44
N GLU A 305 6.86 -3.37 7.83
CA GLU A 305 7.91 -4.34 7.58
C GLU A 305 8.83 -3.91 6.45
N MET A 306 8.30 -3.31 5.37
CA MET A 306 9.00 -2.71 4.21
C MET A 306 10.45 -3.22 4.02
N MET A 307 10.62 -4.25 3.19
CA MET A 307 11.86 -5.03 3.04
C MET A 307 12.25 -5.74 4.36
N GLY A 308 11.25 -6.32 5.03
CA GLY A 308 11.39 -7.01 6.31
C GLY A 308 11.01 -8.49 6.17
N ARG A 309 10.16 -8.98 7.08
CA ARG A 309 9.60 -10.34 7.01
C ARG A 309 8.52 -10.45 5.93
N VAL A 310 7.81 -9.36 5.67
CA VAL A 310 6.83 -9.26 4.59
C VAL A 310 7.53 -8.71 3.35
N MET A 311 7.56 -9.53 2.30
CA MET A 311 8.20 -9.20 1.02
C MET A 311 7.22 -8.67 -0.04
N VAL A 312 5.92 -8.91 0.15
CA VAL A 312 4.85 -8.38 -0.71
C VAL A 312 4.42 -7.04 -0.16
N ASP A 313 4.70 -5.98 -0.92
CA ASP A 313 4.31 -4.61 -0.64
C ASP A 313 4.02 -3.92 -1.99
N ILE A 314 3.46 -2.70 -1.97
CA ILE A 314 3.14 -1.99 -3.22
C ILE A 314 4.36 -1.87 -4.14
N LEU A 315 5.53 -1.53 -3.60
CA LEU A 315 6.75 -1.35 -4.39
C LEU A 315 7.24 -2.68 -4.98
N SER A 316 7.23 -3.75 -4.19
CA SER A 316 7.67 -5.06 -4.68
C SER A 316 6.72 -5.63 -5.72
N VAL A 317 5.41 -5.39 -5.60
CA VAL A 317 4.43 -5.77 -6.61
C VAL A 317 4.64 -5.02 -7.91
N MET A 318 4.88 -3.71 -7.85
CA MET A 318 5.23 -2.93 -9.05
C MET A 318 6.54 -3.39 -9.67
N GLY A 319 7.54 -3.69 -8.84
CA GLY A 319 8.83 -4.20 -9.29
C GLY A 319 8.79 -5.61 -9.89
N ASN A 320 7.69 -6.33 -9.70
CA ASN A 320 7.47 -7.70 -10.14
C ASN A 320 6.10 -7.85 -10.83
N SER A 321 5.68 -6.82 -11.58
CA SER A 321 4.38 -6.77 -12.26
C SER A 321 4.28 -7.70 -13.48
N GLY A 322 5.12 -8.74 -13.58
CA GLY A 322 5.16 -9.66 -14.71
C GLY A 322 5.70 -9.02 -15.99
N PRO A 323 5.48 -9.67 -17.16
CA PRO A 323 5.95 -9.20 -18.45
C PRO A 323 5.15 -7.98 -18.94
N SER A 324 5.55 -7.41 -20.08
CA SER A 324 4.83 -6.30 -20.74
C SER A 324 3.37 -6.68 -21.04
N TRP A 325 2.50 -5.70 -21.20
CA TRP A 325 1.06 -5.94 -21.43
C TRP A 325 0.82 -6.92 -22.59
N GLU A 326 1.56 -6.74 -23.67
CA GLU A 326 1.49 -7.50 -24.91
C GLU A 326 1.84 -8.98 -24.68
N GLU A 327 2.77 -9.26 -23.77
CA GLU A 327 3.26 -10.61 -23.43
C GLU A 327 2.45 -11.30 -22.32
N LYS A 328 1.61 -10.56 -21.57
CA LYS A 328 0.73 -11.16 -20.57
C LYS A 328 -0.29 -12.09 -21.22
N SER A 329 -0.57 -13.20 -20.55
CA SER A 329 -1.63 -14.12 -20.94
C SER A 329 -2.99 -13.42 -20.93
N THR A 330 -3.77 -13.60 -21.99
CA THR A 330 -5.16 -13.11 -22.11
C THR A 330 -6.17 -13.96 -21.33
N VAL A 331 -5.70 -14.94 -20.55
CA VAL A 331 -6.55 -15.73 -19.66
C VAL A 331 -6.86 -14.92 -18.40
N ALA A 332 -8.13 -14.90 -18.00
CA ALA A 332 -8.52 -14.32 -16.73
C ALA A 332 -8.02 -15.17 -15.56
N PHE A 333 -7.46 -14.51 -14.55
CA PHE A 333 -6.82 -15.16 -13.42
C PHE A 333 -7.52 -14.81 -12.11
N TRP A 334 -7.76 -15.85 -11.32
CA TRP A 334 -8.19 -15.73 -9.93
C TRP A 334 -7.58 -16.88 -9.15
N ARG A 335 -7.03 -16.56 -7.98
CA ARG A 335 -6.54 -17.56 -7.03
C ARG A 335 -6.85 -17.11 -5.62
N GLY A 336 -7.65 -17.90 -4.92
CA GLY A 336 -8.03 -17.67 -3.53
C GLY A 336 -8.20 -18.98 -2.79
N ARG A 337 -8.27 -18.88 -1.45
CA ARG A 337 -8.68 -20.02 -0.62
C ARG A 337 -10.19 -20.01 -0.52
N ASP A 338 -10.79 -21.19 -0.62
CA ASP A 338 -12.12 -21.40 -0.07
C ASP A 338 -11.99 -21.51 1.45
N SER A 339 -12.89 -20.90 2.20
CA SER A 339 -12.94 -21.03 3.66
C SER A 339 -13.51 -22.39 4.10
N ARG A 340 -13.99 -23.20 3.15
CA ARG A 340 -14.62 -24.51 3.36
C ARG A 340 -13.69 -25.72 3.12
N LYS A 341 -13.89 -26.78 3.90
CA LYS A 341 -12.97 -27.95 4.00
C LYS A 341 -13.32 -29.09 3.04
N GLU A 342 -14.42 -28.99 2.31
CA GLU A 342 -15.01 -30.06 1.53
C GLU A 342 -14.35 -30.21 0.14
N GLU A 343 -13.13 -30.76 0.09
CA GLU A 343 -12.44 -31.10 -1.17
C GLU A 343 -13.29 -32.02 -2.08
N ALA A 344 -14.20 -32.81 -1.50
CA ALA A 344 -15.13 -33.65 -2.24
C ALA A 344 -16.17 -32.86 -3.07
N GLU A 345 -16.53 -31.64 -2.65
CA GLU A 345 -17.47 -30.78 -3.38
C GLU A 345 -16.75 -29.84 -4.36
N TYR A 346 -15.53 -29.41 -4.00
CA TYR A 346 -14.84 -28.30 -4.66
C TYR A 346 -13.60 -28.70 -5.46
N GLY A 347 -13.25 -29.99 -5.45
CA GLY A 347 -12.07 -30.52 -6.12
C GLY A 347 -10.80 -30.40 -5.28
N PRO A 348 -9.68 -30.95 -5.77
CA PRO A 348 -8.42 -30.94 -5.04
C PRO A 348 -7.90 -29.51 -4.87
N LYS A 349 -7.23 -29.27 -3.74
CA LYS A 349 -6.42 -28.07 -3.55
C LYS A 349 -5.38 -28.03 -4.67
N SER A 350 -5.42 -26.97 -5.46
CA SER A 350 -4.40 -26.76 -6.49
C SER A 350 -3.15 -26.14 -5.86
N GLU A 351 -2.05 -26.13 -6.61
CA GLU A 351 -0.76 -25.70 -6.08
C GLU A 351 -0.73 -24.21 -5.67
N TYR A 352 0.24 -23.90 -4.81
CA TYR A 352 0.54 -22.52 -4.46
C TYR A 352 1.10 -21.79 -5.69
N ILE A 353 0.61 -20.58 -5.94
CA ILE A 353 1.11 -19.70 -6.99
C ILE A 353 1.64 -18.46 -6.27
N SER A 354 2.89 -18.07 -6.58
CA SER A 354 3.46 -16.84 -6.06
C SER A 354 2.56 -15.66 -6.42
N PHE A 355 2.34 -14.73 -5.49
CA PHE A 355 1.50 -13.58 -5.77
C PHE A 355 2.03 -12.75 -6.95
N PHE A 356 3.36 -12.70 -7.15
CA PHE A 356 3.97 -12.05 -8.31
C PHE A 356 3.64 -12.73 -9.65
N ASP A 357 3.39 -14.05 -9.65
CA ASP A 357 3.01 -14.78 -10.87
C ASP A 357 1.59 -14.47 -11.32
N PHE A 358 0.77 -13.84 -10.47
CA PHE A 358 -0.58 -13.40 -10.86
C PHE A 358 -0.48 -12.41 -12.02
N PHE A 359 0.56 -11.57 -12.02
CA PHE A 359 0.75 -10.52 -13.02
C PHE A 359 1.29 -11.02 -14.37
N LYS A 360 1.41 -12.35 -14.55
CA LYS A 360 1.57 -12.97 -15.88
C LYS A 360 0.27 -12.96 -16.69
N TYR A 361 -0.86 -12.61 -16.07
CA TYR A 361 -2.19 -12.62 -16.68
C TYR A 361 -2.76 -11.21 -16.76
N ARG A 362 -3.37 -10.84 -17.90
CA ARG A 362 -3.93 -9.51 -18.15
C ARG A 362 -5.10 -9.18 -17.25
N TYR A 363 -5.97 -10.14 -16.96
CA TYR A 363 -7.24 -9.88 -16.29
C TYR A 363 -7.25 -10.49 -14.88
N GLN A 364 -7.17 -9.65 -13.86
CA GLN A 364 -7.23 -10.05 -12.45
C GLN A 364 -8.64 -9.90 -11.93
N ILE A 365 -9.24 -11.00 -11.48
CA ILE A 365 -10.58 -10.96 -10.88
C ILE A 365 -10.42 -10.70 -9.38
N ASN A 366 -11.08 -9.68 -8.86
CA ASN A 366 -11.16 -9.37 -7.44
C ASN A 366 -12.59 -9.61 -6.93
N ILE A 367 -12.74 -10.65 -6.10
CA ILE A 367 -13.99 -11.09 -5.48
C ILE A 367 -13.80 -10.98 -3.97
N ASP A 368 -14.84 -10.51 -3.29
CA ASP A 368 -14.87 -10.47 -1.82
C ASP A 368 -14.76 -11.87 -1.22
N GLY A 369 -14.19 -11.93 -0.02
CA GLY A 369 -14.23 -13.12 0.83
C GLY A 369 -15.32 -12.98 1.87
N THR A 370 -14.93 -13.12 3.15
CA THR A 370 -15.77 -12.75 4.30
C THR A 370 -16.21 -11.29 4.19
N VAL A 371 -15.28 -10.41 3.83
CA VAL A 371 -15.47 -8.96 3.62
C VAL A 371 -14.63 -8.50 2.41
N ALA A 372 -14.36 -7.20 2.30
CA ALA A 372 -13.50 -6.64 1.25
C ALA A 372 -12.16 -7.39 1.16
N ALA A 373 -11.75 -7.71 -0.06
CA ALA A 373 -10.54 -8.49 -0.29
C ALA A 373 -9.27 -7.63 -0.19
N TYR A 374 -8.52 -7.82 0.91
CA TYR A 374 -7.17 -7.28 1.17
C TYR A 374 -6.13 -7.36 0.03
N ARG A 375 -6.39 -8.13 -1.04
CA ARG A 375 -5.50 -8.25 -2.19
C ARG A 375 -5.65 -7.10 -3.18
N LEU A 376 -6.78 -6.38 -3.14
CA LEU A 376 -7.08 -5.32 -4.10
C LEU A 376 -5.96 -4.25 -4.21
N PRO A 377 -5.40 -3.69 -3.12
CA PRO A 377 -4.35 -2.67 -3.26
C PRO A 377 -3.15 -3.17 -4.10
N TYR A 378 -2.79 -4.45 -3.94
CA TYR A 378 -1.71 -5.05 -4.71
C TYR A 378 -2.12 -5.41 -6.14
N LEU A 379 -3.36 -5.84 -6.38
CA LEU A 379 -3.85 -6.07 -7.74
C LEU A 379 -3.84 -4.78 -8.56
N LEU A 380 -4.20 -3.65 -7.95
CA LEU A 380 -4.11 -2.32 -8.59
C LEU A 380 -2.66 -1.94 -8.93
N ALA A 381 -1.71 -2.27 -8.05
CA ALA A 381 -0.28 -1.98 -8.26
C ALA A 381 0.37 -2.86 -9.35
N GLY A 382 -0.15 -4.05 -9.63
CA GLY A 382 0.55 -5.08 -10.41
C GLY A 382 0.43 -5.01 -11.93
N GLY A 383 -0.17 -3.96 -12.51
CA GLY A 383 -0.09 -3.70 -13.95
C GLY A 383 -0.95 -4.61 -14.83
N SER A 384 -1.89 -5.31 -14.23
CA SER A 384 -2.94 -6.06 -14.90
C SER A 384 -4.27 -5.33 -14.74
N LEU A 385 -5.21 -5.54 -15.68
CA LEU A 385 -6.55 -5.01 -15.55
C LEU A 385 -7.27 -5.70 -14.39
N VAL A 386 -7.71 -4.91 -13.42
CA VAL A 386 -8.54 -5.40 -12.32
C VAL A 386 -10.01 -5.38 -12.74
N LEU A 387 -10.66 -6.54 -12.70
CA LEU A 387 -12.11 -6.66 -12.66
C LEU A 387 -12.52 -6.74 -11.20
N LYS A 388 -13.33 -5.80 -10.71
CA LYS A 388 -13.72 -5.72 -9.30
C LYS A 388 -15.21 -6.00 -9.14
N GLN A 389 -15.54 -6.93 -8.25
CA GLN A 389 -16.91 -7.22 -7.86
C GLN A 389 -17.56 -6.00 -7.19
N ASP A 390 -18.83 -5.77 -7.50
CA ASP A 390 -19.71 -4.89 -6.72
C ASP A 390 -19.79 -5.43 -5.29
N SER A 391 -19.38 -4.59 -4.35
CA SER A 391 -19.25 -4.96 -2.94
C SER A 391 -20.13 -4.06 -2.07
N ASP A 392 -20.61 -4.64 -0.98
CA ASP A 392 -21.18 -3.87 0.14
C ASP A 392 -20.10 -3.50 1.17
N PHE A 393 -18.91 -4.07 1.04
CA PHE A 393 -17.75 -3.85 1.88
C PHE A 393 -16.75 -2.92 1.20
N TYR A 394 -16.02 -2.17 2.01
CA TYR A 394 -15.01 -1.24 1.51
C TYR A 394 -13.82 -1.12 2.46
N GLU A 395 -12.65 -0.91 1.87
CA GLU A 395 -11.45 -0.46 2.59
C GLU A 395 -11.32 1.06 2.51
N HIS A 396 -10.41 1.62 3.30
CA HIS A 396 -10.20 3.06 3.46
C HIS A 396 -10.03 3.90 2.17
N PHE A 397 -9.59 3.28 1.07
CA PHE A 397 -9.30 3.94 -0.21
C PHE A 397 -10.35 3.69 -1.30
N TYR A 398 -11.35 2.82 -1.05
CA TYR A 398 -12.29 2.40 -2.08
C TYR A 398 -13.13 3.56 -2.62
N ASN A 399 -13.45 4.56 -1.79
CA ASN A 399 -14.23 5.73 -2.20
C ASN A 399 -13.51 6.62 -3.22
N ASP A 400 -12.18 6.52 -3.29
CA ASP A 400 -11.37 7.26 -4.27
C ASP A 400 -11.18 6.46 -5.58
N LEU A 401 -11.62 5.20 -5.63
CA LEU A 401 -11.61 4.41 -6.84
C LEU A 401 -12.81 4.73 -7.75
N GLN A 402 -12.54 4.89 -9.04
CA GLN A 402 -13.56 5.18 -10.04
C GLN A 402 -13.74 3.98 -10.99
N PRO A 403 -14.98 3.48 -11.18
CA PRO A 403 -15.24 2.41 -12.13
C PRO A 403 -14.95 2.89 -13.56
N MET A 404 -14.45 1.98 -14.40
CA MET A 404 -13.98 2.24 -15.76
C MET A 404 -12.79 3.21 -15.87
N VAL A 405 -12.24 3.69 -14.75
CA VAL A 405 -11.00 4.48 -14.70
C VAL A 405 -9.88 3.66 -14.05
N HIS A 406 -10.14 3.11 -12.87
CA HIS A 406 -9.16 2.31 -12.11
C HIS A 406 -9.44 0.80 -12.16
N TYR A 407 -10.65 0.38 -12.54
CA TYR A 407 -11.04 -1.03 -12.60
C TYR A 407 -12.30 -1.23 -13.45
N VAL A 408 -12.58 -2.45 -13.91
CA VAL A 408 -13.85 -2.81 -14.56
C VAL A 408 -14.82 -3.42 -13.53
N PRO A 409 -15.97 -2.79 -13.25
CA PRO A 409 -16.95 -3.32 -12.31
C PRO A 409 -17.72 -4.52 -12.90
N PHE A 410 -18.02 -5.51 -12.06
CA PHE A 410 -18.98 -6.57 -12.38
C PHE A 410 -19.91 -6.84 -11.19
N ASN A 411 -21.09 -7.39 -11.48
CA ASN A 411 -22.16 -7.59 -10.51
C ASN A 411 -21.72 -8.52 -9.38
N ARG A 412 -22.23 -8.26 -8.18
CA ARG A 412 -22.01 -9.10 -6.99
C ARG A 412 -22.34 -10.58 -7.20
N ASN A 413 -23.28 -10.89 -8.08
CA ASN A 413 -23.73 -12.25 -8.39
C ASN A 413 -22.94 -12.94 -9.53
N LEU A 414 -21.87 -12.30 -10.02
CA LEU A 414 -21.07 -12.72 -11.17
C LEU A 414 -21.83 -12.80 -12.50
N SER A 415 -23.08 -12.30 -12.58
CA SER A 415 -23.95 -12.56 -13.72
C SER A 415 -23.44 -11.98 -15.04
N ASN A 416 -22.71 -10.88 -14.98
CA ASN A 416 -22.09 -10.21 -16.12
C ASN A 416 -20.56 -10.33 -16.12
N LEU A 417 -19.95 -11.19 -15.30
CA LEU A 417 -18.49 -11.32 -15.27
C LEU A 417 -17.92 -11.73 -16.64
N VAL A 418 -18.54 -12.71 -17.30
CA VAL A 418 -18.12 -13.17 -18.64
C VAL A 418 -18.29 -12.07 -19.68
N GLU A 419 -19.36 -11.29 -19.61
CA GLU A 419 -19.58 -10.12 -20.47
C GLU A 419 -18.50 -9.07 -20.27
N LYS A 420 -18.13 -8.77 -19.02
CA LYS A 420 -17.05 -7.81 -18.70
C LYS A 420 -15.67 -8.28 -19.12
N LEU A 421 -15.42 -9.59 -19.03
CA LEU A 421 -14.20 -10.19 -19.57
C LEU A 421 -14.15 -10.10 -21.09
N GLN A 422 -15.27 -10.38 -21.77
CA GLN A 422 -15.36 -10.24 -23.23
C GLN A 422 -15.14 -8.77 -23.64
N TRP A 423 -15.75 -7.81 -22.93
CA TRP A 423 -15.50 -6.39 -23.15
C TRP A 423 -14.02 -6.05 -23.04
N ALA A 424 -13.33 -6.55 -22.00
CA ALA A 424 -11.91 -6.28 -21.81
C ALA A 424 -11.03 -6.87 -22.93
N ILE A 425 -11.39 -8.03 -23.47
CA ILE A 425 -10.72 -8.65 -24.63
C ILE A 425 -10.95 -7.84 -25.90
N ASP A 426 -12.19 -7.38 -26.12
CA ASP A 426 -12.56 -6.62 -27.33
C ASP A 426 -12.02 -5.18 -27.32
N HIS A 427 -11.68 -4.63 -26.14
CA HIS A 427 -11.22 -3.26 -25.94
C HIS A 427 -9.81 -3.23 -25.30
N ASP A 428 -8.86 -3.98 -25.86
CA ASP A 428 -7.54 -4.21 -25.25
C ASP A 428 -6.76 -2.93 -24.89
N ASN A 429 -6.82 -1.89 -25.74
CA ASN A 429 -6.17 -0.60 -25.46
C ASN A 429 -6.82 0.14 -24.26
N GLU A 430 -8.15 0.08 -24.15
CA GLU A 430 -8.88 0.67 -23.02
C GLU A 430 -8.59 -0.12 -21.74
N ALA A 431 -8.56 -1.45 -21.83
CA ALA A 431 -8.17 -2.33 -20.73
C ALA A 431 -6.75 -2.02 -20.22
N LYS A 432 -5.79 -1.83 -21.13
CA LYS A 432 -4.42 -1.42 -20.80
C LYS A 432 -4.41 -0.06 -20.08
N THR A 433 -5.15 0.91 -20.60
CA THR A 433 -5.25 2.26 -20.01
C THR A 433 -5.82 2.21 -18.59
N ILE A 434 -6.86 1.41 -18.35
CA ILE A 434 -7.44 1.24 -17.01
C ILE A 434 -6.43 0.60 -16.05
N ALA A 435 -5.67 -0.41 -16.51
CA ALA A 435 -4.62 -1.03 -15.70
C ALA A 435 -3.50 -0.04 -15.32
N GLU A 436 -3.08 0.81 -16.27
CA GLU A 436 -2.08 1.86 -16.02
C GLU A 436 -2.58 2.92 -15.04
N ASN A 437 -3.84 3.34 -15.15
CA ASN A 437 -4.48 4.25 -14.20
C ASN A 437 -4.56 3.64 -12.80
N ALA A 438 -4.86 2.33 -12.69
CA ALA A 438 -4.86 1.61 -11.41
C ALA A 438 -3.49 1.63 -10.74
N GLN A 439 -2.43 1.39 -11.50
CA GLN A 439 -1.06 1.47 -10.99
C GLN A 439 -0.70 2.88 -10.52
N ASN A 440 -1.08 3.90 -11.30
CA ASN A 440 -0.84 5.30 -10.94
C ASN A 440 -1.60 5.70 -9.67
N PHE A 441 -2.83 5.19 -9.50
CA PHE A 441 -3.59 5.36 -8.27
C PHE A 441 -2.84 4.76 -7.07
N ALA A 442 -2.34 3.52 -7.18
CA ALA A 442 -1.59 2.88 -6.09
C ALA A 442 -0.31 3.66 -5.73
N LEU A 443 0.43 4.16 -6.72
CA LEU A 443 1.62 5.01 -6.50
C LEU A 443 1.33 6.33 -5.80
N SER A 444 0.12 6.86 -5.99
CA SER A 444 -0.23 8.19 -5.50
C SER A 444 -0.95 8.15 -4.15
N ASN A 445 -1.55 7.01 -3.78
CA ASN A 445 -2.48 6.92 -2.65
C ASN A 445 -2.23 5.75 -1.70
N LEU A 446 -1.44 4.74 -2.09
CA LEU A 446 -1.27 3.50 -1.32
C LEU A 446 0.19 3.23 -0.92
N MET A 447 1.09 4.21 -1.10
CA MET A 447 2.49 4.05 -0.72
C MET A 447 2.63 4.03 0.81
N PRO A 448 3.74 3.51 1.36
CA PRO A 448 3.97 3.50 2.81
C PRO A 448 3.74 4.86 3.50
N LYS A 449 4.07 5.96 2.82
CA LYS A 449 3.82 7.33 3.33
C LYS A 449 2.31 7.60 3.48
N ASP A 450 1.50 7.16 2.53
CA ASP A 450 0.06 7.47 2.44
C ASP A 450 -0.70 6.74 3.55
N ILE A 451 -0.31 5.48 3.81
CA ILE A 451 -0.85 4.67 4.92
C ILE A 451 -0.54 5.33 6.26
N LEU A 452 0.71 5.75 6.50
CA LEU A 452 1.09 6.43 7.74
C LEU A 452 0.43 7.82 7.88
N CYS A 453 0.32 8.58 6.79
CA CYS A 453 -0.40 9.85 6.77
C CYS A 453 -1.89 9.66 7.11
N TYR A 454 -2.55 8.64 6.56
CA TYR A 454 -3.94 8.34 6.86
C TYR A 454 -4.15 8.09 8.35
N TYR A 455 -3.33 7.24 8.98
CA TYR A 455 -3.42 7.00 10.43
C TYR A 455 -3.17 8.26 11.26
N ALA A 456 -2.14 9.04 10.92
CA ALA A 456 -1.80 10.25 11.64
C ALA A 456 -2.93 11.29 11.57
N VAL A 457 -3.52 11.49 10.39
CA VAL A 457 -4.68 12.39 10.20
C VAL A 457 -5.91 11.84 10.91
N LEU A 458 -6.18 10.54 10.79
CA LEU A 458 -7.32 9.89 11.45
C LEU A 458 -7.27 10.09 12.97
N PHE A 459 -6.15 9.75 13.61
CA PHE A 459 -6.02 9.90 15.07
C PHE A 459 -6.02 11.36 15.51
N LYS A 460 -5.42 12.26 14.72
CA LYS A 460 -5.49 13.70 14.97
C LYS A 460 -6.92 14.21 14.93
N GLU A 461 -7.69 13.90 13.89
CA GLU A 461 -9.07 14.38 13.75
C GLU A 461 -10.02 13.69 14.75
N TYR A 462 -9.84 12.40 15.00
CA TYR A 462 -10.60 11.66 15.99
C TYR A 462 -10.41 12.23 17.41
N SER A 463 -9.17 12.54 17.81
CA SER A 463 -8.86 13.06 19.15
C SER A 463 -9.61 14.36 19.49
N LYS A 464 -9.89 15.21 18.49
CA LYS A 464 -10.64 16.47 18.68
C LYS A 464 -12.09 16.27 19.11
N ARG A 465 -12.63 15.06 18.92
CA ARG A 465 -14.04 14.72 19.19
C ARG A 465 -14.23 14.15 20.60
N LEU A 466 -13.16 13.83 21.33
CA LEU A 466 -13.22 13.23 22.67
C LEU A 466 -13.59 14.28 23.74
N LYS A 467 -14.65 14.04 24.53
CA LYS A 467 -15.11 15.00 25.57
C LYS A 467 -14.24 15.04 26.83
N SER A 468 -13.86 13.87 27.31
CA SER A 468 -13.19 13.71 28.60
C SER A 468 -11.68 13.82 28.45
N LYS A 469 -10.99 14.18 29.54
CA LYS A 469 -9.55 13.88 29.62
C LYS A 469 -9.39 12.37 29.48
N ASN A 470 -8.61 11.96 28.50
CA ASN A 470 -8.31 10.55 28.29
C ASN A 470 -7.65 9.98 29.55
N VAL A 471 -8.08 8.78 29.94
CA VAL A 471 -7.58 8.12 31.14
C VAL A 471 -7.08 6.72 30.82
N ILE A 472 -6.19 6.25 31.69
CA ILE A 472 -5.79 4.84 31.74
C ILE A 472 -6.81 4.14 32.64
N HIS A 473 -7.48 3.12 32.12
CA HIS A 473 -8.49 2.36 32.86
C HIS A 473 -7.88 1.18 33.62
N ASP A 474 -8.59 0.70 34.64
CA ASP A 474 -8.14 -0.40 35.46
C ASP A 474 -7.89 -1.69 34.65
N ASN A 475 -6.73 -2.30 34.90
CA ASN A 475 -6.25 -3.52 34.25
C ASN A 475 -5.96 -3.39 32.76
N MET A 476 -5.65 -2.18 32.27
CA MET A 476 -5.01 -2.04 30.96
C MET A 476 -3.54 -2.47 31.04
N GLU A 477 -3.12 -3.27 30.06
CA GLU A 477 -1.73 -3.66 29.84
C GLU A 477 -0.96 -2.50 29.18
N HIS A 478 0.23 -2.18 29.70
CA HIS A 478 1.14 -1.25 29.02
C HIS A 478 1.85 -1.97 27.86
N ILE A 479 1.58 -1.53 26.64
CA ILE A 479 2.21 -2.04 25.41
C ILE A 479 3.56 -1.33 25.23
N LYS A 480 4.64 -2.05 25.52
CA LYS A 480 5.99 -1.49 25.54
C LYS A 480 6.58 -1.41 24.14
N GLN A 481 7.35 -0.34 23.90
CA GLN A 481 8.24 -0.27 22.74
C GLN A 481 9.23 -1.45 22.74
N PRO A 482 9.58 -1.98 21.55
CA PRO A 482 10.64 -2.97 21.45
C PRO A 482 11.96 -2.38 21.94
N VAL A 483 12.90 -3.24 22.36
CA VAL A 483 14.22 -2.81 22.85
C VAL A 483 14.88 -1.90 21.81
N GLN A 484 15.16 -0.65 22.23
CA GLN A 484 15.73 0.37 21.37
C GLN A 484 17.15 -0.03 20.95
N LYS A 485 17.37 -0.14 19.64
CA LYS A 485 18.72 -0.16 19.06
C LYS A 485 19.25 1.27 18.98
N SER A 486 20.56 1.45 18.80
CA SER A 486 21.23 2.76 18.79
C SER A 486 20.45 3.85 18.03
N CYS A 487 19.84 4.74 18.81
CA CYS A 487 19.13 5.92 18.34
C CYS A 487 19.89 7.15 18.73
N LEU A 488 20.16 8.00 17.74
CA LEU A 488 20.70 9.33 17.97
C LEU A 488 19.54 10.32 17.82
N CYS A 489 18.65 10.41 18.81
CA CYS A 489 17.67 11.49 18.79
C CYS A 489 18.38 12.80 19.16
N PRO A 490 18.20 13.90 18.42
CA PRO A 490 18.61 15.20 18.92
C PRO A 490 17.80 15.47 20.20
N ASP A 491 18.45 15.46 21.35
CA ASP A 491 17.85 15.95 22.60
C ASP A 491 17.36 17.39 22.36
N GLU A 492 16.09 17.66 22.69
CA GLU A 492 15.44 18.97 22.53
C GLU A 492 16.27 20.13 23.13
N ASP A 493 17.12 19.84 24.12
CA ASP A 493 18.00 20.81 24.80
C ASP A 493 19.08 21.43 23.89
N LYS A 494 19.49 20.78 22.80
CA LYS A 494 20.59 21.29 21.94
C LYS A 494 20.15 22.17 20.79
N LEU A 495 18.88 22.11 20.38
CA LEU A 495 18.35 22.99 19.33
C LEU A 495 18.20 24.44 19.82
N GLN A 496 17.80 24.67 21.08
CA GLN A 496 17.79 26.02 21.67
C GLN A 496 19.20 26.62 21.81
N ALA A 497 20.23 25.80 22.09
CA ALA A 497 21.62 26.25 22.24
C ALA A 497 22.30 26.59 20.90
N LYS A 498 21.79 26.06 19.78
CA LYS A 498 22.36 26.31 18.45
C LYS A 498 21.78 27.58 17.82
N PHE A 499 20.49 27.85 18.00
CA PHE A 499 19.86 29.10 17.54
C PHE A 499 20.23 30.32 18.40
N SER A 500 20.64 30.13 19.67
CA SER A 500 21.14 31.22 20.53
C SER A 500 22.61 31.59 20.33
N ARG A 501 23.34 30.88 19.44
CA ARG A 501 24.74 31.18 19.09
C ARG A 501 24.93 31.76 17.69
N GLU A 502 23.89 31.78 16.87
CA GLU A 502 23.90 32.43 15.54
C GLU A 502 23.21 33.82 15.55
N GLU A 503 22.77 34.30 16.72
CA GLU A 503 22.31 35.69 16.95
C GLU A 503 23.09 36.41 18.08
N LEU A 504 24.42 36.23 18.14
CA LEU A 504 25.34 37.07 18.92
C LEU A 504 26.59 37.46 18.12
#